data_AF-A0A4Z0NDC0-F1
#
_entry.id   AF-A0A4Z0NDC0-F1
#
_cell.length_a   1.000
_cell.length_b   1.000
_cell.length_c   1.000
_cell.angle_alpha   90.00
_cell.angle_beta   90.00
_cell.angle_gamma   90.00
#
_symmetry.space_group_name_H-M   'P 1'
#
loop_
_entity.id
_entity.type
_entity.pdbx_description
1 polymer ?
#
loop_
_entity_poly.entity_id
_entity_poly.type
_entity_poly.pdbx_seq_one_letter_code
_entity_poly.pdbx_strand_id
1 'polypeptide(L)'
;MQENDFFTWRRAMLLRFQEMAAAEDVYTELQYQTQRLEFDYYALCVRHPVPFTRPKISLRTTYPPAWVTHYQSENYFAIDPVLKPENFRQGHLHWDDMLFHEAQAMWDAAQRFGLRRGVTQCVMLPNRALGFLSVSRASSCNL
;
A
#
# COMPACT_ATOMS: atom_id res chain seq x y z
N MET A 1 -2.07 -1.86 -27.83
CA MET A 1 -2.63 -2.57 -26.67
C MET A 1 -4.11 -2.19 -26.62
N GLN A 2 -5.02 -3.10 -26.95
CA GLN A 2 -6.42 -2.76 -27.26
C GLN A 2 -7.20 -2.42 -25.98
N GLU A 3 -7.91 -1.29 -25.97
CA GLU A 3 -8.73 -0.79 -24.85
C GLU A 3 -9.71 -1.85 -24.29
N ASN A 4 -10.15 -2.80 -25.12
CA ASN A 4 -11.04 -3.89 -24.74
C ASN A 4 -10.46 -4.83 -23.66
N ASP A 5 -9.13 -4.95 -23.55
CA ASP A 5 -8.50 -5.85 -22.59
C ASP A 5 -8.60 -5.31 -21.15
N PHE A 6 -8.39 -4.00 -20.97
CA PHE A 6 -8.51 -3.35 -19.66
C PHE A 6 -9.95 -3.40 -19.13
N PHE A 7 -10.95 -3.11 -19.96
CA PHE A 7 -12.35 -3.16 -19.52
C PHE A 7 -12.80 -4.59 -19.21
N THR A 8 -12.31 -5.57 -19.96
CA THR A 8 -12.53 -7.00 -19.67
C THR A 8 -11.92 -7.38 -18.33
N TRP A 9 -10.65 -7.06 -18.11
CA TRP A 9 -9.96 -7.29 -16.84
C TRP A 9 -10.69 -6.62 -15.68
N ARG A 10 -11.08 -5.35 -15.82
CA ARG A 10 -11.79 -4.58 -14.78
C ARG A 10 -13.11 -5.24 -14.41
N ARG A 11 -13.89 -5.69 -15.41
CA ARG A 11 -15.18 -6.37 -15.17
C ARG A 11 -14.98 -7.71 -14.47
N ALA A 12 -14.00 -8.50 -14.90
CA ALA A 12 -13.68 -9.77 -14.26
C ALA A 12 -13.23 -9.57 -12.81
N MET A 13 -12.42 -8.55 -12.54
CA MET A 13 -11.95 -8.22 -11.20
C MET A 13 -13.10 -7.76 -10.30
N LEU A 14 -14.00 -6.92 -10.83
CA LEU A 14 -15.18 -6.47 -10.09
C LEU A 14 -16.07 -7.64 -9.65
N LEU A 15 -16.34 -8.58 -10.56
CA LEU A 15 -17.15 -9.77 -10.25
C LEU A 15 -16.48 -10.64 -9.17
N ARG A 16 -15.17 -10.88 -9.27
CA ARG A 16 -14.43 -11.63 -8.23
C ARG A 16 -14.56 -10.98 -6.86
N PHE A 17 -14.33 -9.67 -6.76
CA PHE A 17 -14.47 -8.97 -5.48
C PHE A 17 -15.90 -8.97 -4.93
N GLN A 18 -16.92 -9.05 -5.78
CA GLN A 18 -18.33 -9.18 -5.36
C GLN A 18 -18.68 -10.57 -4.85
N GLU A 19 -18.02 -11.62 -5.36
CA GLU A 19 -18.26 -13.01 -4.96
C GLU A 19 -17.52 -13.38 -3.66
N MET A 20 -16.51 -12.61 -3.25
CA MET A 20 -15.76 -12.84 -2.01
C MET A 20 -16.62 -12.58 -0.77
N ALA A 21 -16.70 -13.58 0.10
CA ALA A 21 -17.48 -13.49 1.35
C ALA A 21 -16.60 -13.31 2.59
N ALA A 22 -15.30 -13.63 2.51
CA ALA A 22 -14.35 -13.48 3.61
C ALA A 22 -13.23 -12.49 3.29
N ALA A 23 -12.73 -11.81 4.33
CA ALA A 23 -11.61 -10.87 4.19
C ALA A 23 -10.31 -11.57 3.72
N GLU A 24 -10.13 -12.84 4.06
CA GLU A 24 -8.94 -13.61 3.66
C GLU A 24 -8.88 -13.84 2.14
N ASP A 25 -10.04 -13.98 1.48
CA ASP A 25 -10.12 -14.12 0.02
C ASP A 25 -9.61 -12.84 -0.66
N VAL A 26 -9.96 -11.67 -0.10
CA VAL A 26 -9.47 -10.36 -0.56
C VAL A 26 -7.96 -10.26 -0.41
N TYR A 27 -7.40 -10.68 0.73
CA TYR A 27 -5.96 -10.62 0.97
C TYR A 27 -5.18 -11.58 0.05
N THR A 28 -5.76 -12.73 -0.27
CA THR A 28 -5.18 -13.71 -1.20
C THR A 28 -5.18 -13.15 -2.62
N GLU A 29 -6.29 -12.55 -3.06
CA GLU A 29 -6.36 -11.92 -4.38
C GLU A 29 -5.40 -10.73 -4.49
N LEU A 30 -5.29 -9.89 -3.45
CA LEU A 30 -4.33 -8.78 -3.43
C LEU A 30 -2.89 -9.29 -3.56
N GLN A 31 -2.52 -10.37 -2.87
CA GLN A 31 -1.21 -10.98 -3.02
C GLN A 31 -0.98 -11.45 -4.46
N TYR A 32 -1.97 -12.14 -5.04
CA TYR A 32 -1.89 -12.65 -6.41
C TYR A 32 -1.73 -11.52 -7.43
N GLN A 33 -2.51 -10.44 -7.34
CA GLN A 33 -2.40 -9.29 -8.23
C GLN A 33 -1.08 -8.55 -8.05
N THR A 34 -0.58 -8.42 -6.82
CA THR A 34 0.72 -7.81 -6.51
C THR A 34 1.84 -8.55 -7.25
N GLN A 35 1.85 -9.88 -7.18
CA GLN A 35 2.85 -10.71 -7.86
C GLN A 35 2.72 -10.64 -9.39
N ARG A 36 1.48 -10.58 -9.93
CA ARG A 36 1.25 -10.39 -11.37
C ARG A 36 1.75 -9.06 -11.91
N LEU A 37 1.81 -8.05 -11.05
CA LEU A 37 2.39 -6.74 -11.36
C LEU A 37 3.90 -6.66 -11.07
N GLU A 38 4.53 -7.81 -10.79
CA GLU A 38 5.97 -7.92 -10.50
C GLU A 38 6.42 -7.13 -9.25
N PHE A 39 5.51 -7.01 -8.28
CA PHE A 39 5.84 -6.55 -6.94
C PHE A 39 6.00 -7.74 -5.98
N ASP A 40 6.93 -7.59 -5.04
CA ASP A 40 7.27 -8.65 -4.08
C ASP A 40 6.32 -8.62 -2.87
N TYR A 41 5.90 -7.43 -2.46
CA TYR A 41 5.20 -7.19 -1.21
C TYR A 41 4.04 -6.22 -1.38
N TYR A 42 3.04 -6.34 -0.50
CA TYR A 42 2.00 -5.31 -0.35
C TYR A 42 1.73 -4.96 1.11
N ALA A 43 1.16 -3.78 1.32
CA ALA A 43 0.60 -3.33 2.57
C ALA A 43 -0.72 -2.60 2.32
N LEU A 44 -1.79 -3.10 2.93
CA LEU A 44 -3.10 -2.46 2.99
C LEU A 44 -3.27 -1.83 4.37
N CYS A 45 -3.33 -0.50 4.40
CA CYS A 45 -3.52 0.28 5.60
C CYS A 45 -4.86 1.01 5.53
N VAL A 46 -5.70 0.86 6.55
CA VAL A 46 -6.99 1.56 6.67
C VAL A 46 -6.95 2.44 7.91
N ARG A 47 -7.05 3.75 7.71
CA ARG A 47 -7.16 4.74 8.77
C ARG A 47 -8.62 5.08 8.99
N HIS A 48 -9.15 4.71 10.14
CA HIS A 48 -10.52 5.05 10.54
C HIS A 48 -10.58 6.50 11.08
N PRO A 49 -11.64 7.26 10.78
CA PRO A 49 -11.79 8.64 11.24
C PRO A 49 -12.08 8.71 12.75
N VAL A 50 -12.52 7.61 13.35
CA VAL A 50 -12.90 7.50 14.76
C VAL A 50 -12.15 6.35 15.44
N PRO A 51 -11.80 6.50 16.73
CA PRO A 51 -12.00 7.67 17.59
C PRO A 51 -11.04 8.83 17.26
N PHE A 52 -11.54 10.07 17.28
CA PHE A 52 -10.78 11.26 16.87
C PHE A 52 -9.50 11.49 17.67
N THR A 53 -9.47 11.06 18.94
CA THR A 53 -8.32 11.21 19.84
C THR A 53 -7.23 10.16 19.59
N ARG A 54 -7.58 9.01 19.00
CA ARG A 54 -6.66 7.91 18.66
C ARG A 54 -7.16 7.20 17.40
N PRO A 55 -6.92 7.78 16.20
CA PRO A 55 -7.37 7.18 14.95
C PRO A 55 -6.90 5.73 14.86
N LYS A 56 -7.84 4.80 14.76
CA LYS A 56 -7.50 3.38 14.64
C LYS A 56 -6.91 3.15 13.25
N ILE A 57 -5.72 2.57 13.21
CA ILE A 57 -5.06 2.15 11.98
C ILE A 57 -5.08 0.63 11.94
N SER A 58 -5.67 0.07 10.89
CA SER A 58 -5.67 -1.36 10.60
C SER A 58 -4.65 -1.62 9.49
N LEU A 59 -3.64 -2.46 9.75
CA LEU A 59 -2.61 -2.80 8.78
C LEU A 59 -2.63 -4.31 8.49
N ARG A 60 -2.74 -4.65 7.20
CA ARG A 60 -2.48 -6.01 6.67
C ARG A 60 -1.32 -5.91 5.69
N THR A 61 -0.29 -6.72 5.86
CA THR A 61 0.90 -6.65 4.99
C THR A 61 1.57 -8.00 4.84
N THR A 62 2.29 -8.17 3.73
CA THR A 62 3.20 -9.28 3.47
C THR A 62 4.67 -8.92 3.65
N TYR A 63 4.95 -7.76 4.25
CA TYR A 63 6.31 -7.37 4.59
C TYR A 63 6.97 -8.33 5.59
N PRO A 64 8.32 -8.42 5.56
CA PRO A 64 9.07 -9.18 6.54
C PRO A 64 8.67 -8.78 7.97
N PRO A 65 8.38 -9.75 8.87
CA PRO A 65 7.98 -9.44 10.25
C PRO A 65 9.00 -8.54 10.98
N ALA A 66 10.29 -8.73 10.70
CA ALA A 66 11.35 -7.89 11.24
C ALA A 66 11.20 -6.40 10.87
N TRP A 67 10.79 -6.12 9.62
CA TRP A 67 10.49 -4.75 9.18
C TRP A 67 9.26 -4.20 9.89
N VAL A 68 8.18 -4.99 9.99
CA VAL A 68 6.94 -4.54 10.66
C VAL A 68 7.19 -4.17 12.12
N THR A 69 7.95 -5.00 12.84
CA THR A 69 8.34 -4.74 14.22
C THR A 69 9.19 -3.48 14.34
N HIS A 70 10.19 -3.30 13.46
CA HIS A 70 11.03 -2.12 13.46
C HIS A 70 10.24 -0.83 13.15
N TYR A 71 9.33 -0.90 12.18
CA TYR A 71 8.45 0.21 11.82
C TYR A 71 7.55 0.64 12.99
N GLN A 72 7.05 -0.34 13.76
CA GLN A 72 6.26 -0.08 14.96
C GLN A 72 7.11 0.48 16.11
N SER A 73 8.31 -0.05 16.35
CA SER A 73 9.17 0.38 17.46
C SER A 73 9.62 1.82 17.32
N GLU A 74 9.95 2.23 16.09
CA GLU A 74 10.36 3.60 15.76
C GLU A 74 9.17 4.55 15.54
N ASN A 75 7.94 4.06 15.70
CA ASN A 75 6.70 4.82 15.49
C ASN A 75 6.65 5.54 14.13
N TYR A 76 7.09 4.85 13.06
CA TYR A 76 7.16 5.45 11.72
C TYR A 76 5.81 5.87 11.16
N PHE A 77 4.69 5.33 11.69
CA PHE A 77 3.33 5.81 11.37
C PHE A 77 3.15 7.33 11.50
N ALA A 78 3.91 7.98 12.39
CA ALA A 78 3.80 9.43 12.61
C ALA A 78 4.50 10.26 11.53
N ILE A 79 5.54 9.73 10.90
CA ILE A 79 6.38 10.44 9.94
C ILE A 79 6.22 9.95 8.50
N ASP A 80 5.57 8.80 8.30
CA ASP A 80 5.45 8.14 7.01
C ASP A 80 4.74 9.03 5.98
N PRO A 81 5.46 9.48 4.93
CA PRO A 81 4.87 10.33 3.91
C PRO A 81 3.82 9.60 3.06
N VAL A 82 3.82 8.26 3.00
CA VAL A 82 2.84 7.48 2.23
C VAL A 82 1.48 7.43 2.92
N LEU A 83 1.40 7.78 4.21
CA LEU A 83 0.16 7.86 4.98
C LEU A 83 -0.42 9.28 5.03
N LYS A 84 0.20 10.25 4.33
CA LYS A 84 -0.26 11.64 4.22
C LYS A 84 -1.03 11.84 2.91
N PRO A 85 -2.37 12.03 2.93
CA PRO A 85 -3.18 12.18 1.72
C PRO A 85 -2.78 13.36 0.83
N GLU A 86 -2.19 14.41 1.41
CA GLU A 86 -1.70 15.60 0.70
C GLU A 86 -0.57 15.32 -0.30
N ASN A 87 0.16 14.22 -0.13
CA ASN A 87 1.23 13.83 -1.04
C ASN A 87 0.70 13.17 -2.32
N PHE A 88 -0.56 12.74 -2.34
CA PHE A 88 -1.12 11.98 -3.45
C PHE A 88 -1.59 12.90 -4.59
N ARG A 89 -1.18 12.57 -5.81
CA ARG A 89 -1.69 13.21 -7.03
C ARG A 89 -2.67 12.25 -7.69
N GLN A 90 -3.93 12.64 -7.80
CA GLN A 90 -5.01 11.80 -8.34
C GLN A 90 -5.14 10.44 -7.62
N GLY A 91 -4.83 10.40 -6.32
CA GLY A 91 -4.88 9.18 -5.51
C GLY A 91 -3.69 8.25 -5.71
N HIS A 92 -2.66 8.65 -6.45
CA HIS A 92 -1.44 7.88 -6.69
C HIS A 92 -0.21 8.56 -6.11
N LEU A 93 0.73 7.78 -5.58
CA LEU A 93 1.97 8.24 -4.99
C LEU A 93 3.11 7.28 -5.31
N HIS A 94 4.08 7.76 -6.08
CA HIS A 94 5.30 7.00 -6.39
C HIS A 94 6.35 7.23 -5.30
N TRP A 95 7.10 6.19 -4.93
CA TRP A 95 8.17 6.28 -3.95
C TRP A 95 9.47 6.76 -4.60
N ASP A 96 9.95 7.93 -4.18
CA ASP A 96 11.24 8.49 -4.59
C ASP A 96 11.97 9.12 -3.40
N ASP A 97 13.26 9.41 -3.58
CA ASP A 97 14.10 9.97 -2.50
C ASP A 97 13.63 11.37 -2.06
N MET A 98 12.91 12.09 -2.92
CA MET A 98 12.36 13.41 -2.61
C MET A 98 11.16 13.30 -1.66
N LEU A 99 10.29 12.31 -1.86
CA LEU A 99 9.16 12.02 -0.98
C LEU A 99 9.62 11.70 0.44
N PHE A 100 10.71 10.95 0.56
CA PHE A 100 11.24 10.52 1.86
C PHE A 100 12.33 11.45 2.42
N HIS A 101 12.52 12.65 1.86
CA HIS A 101 13.56 13.57 2.32
C HIS A 101 13.45 13.88 3.83
N GLU A 102 12.24 14.11 4.33
CA GLU A 102 11.98 14.37 5.77
C GLU A 102 11.99 13.09 6.63
N ALA A 103 11.99 11.91 6.01
CA ALA A 103 11.91 10.61 6.66
C ALA A 103 13.04 9.67 6.23
N GLN A 104 14.26 10.21 6.00
CA GLN A 104 15.40 9.45 5.49
C GLN A 104 15.73 8.21 6.33
N ALA A 105 15.69 8.32 7.67
CA ALA A 105 15.97 7.19 8.56
C ALA A 105 15.01 6.01 8.32
N MET A 106 13.72 6.30 8.10
CA MET A 106 12.72 5.29 7.74
C MET A 106 13.02 4.69 6.37
N TRP A 107 13.36 5.53 5.39
CA TRP A 107 13.64 5.08 4.02
C TRP A 107 14.87 4.19 3.93
N ASP A 108 15.96 4.57 4.59
CA ASP A 108 17.18 3.77 4.68
C ASP A 108 16.92 2.41 5.34
N ALA A 109 16.12 2.40 6.41
CA ALA A 109 15.71 1.16 7.05
C ALA A 109 14.86 0.30 6.08
N ALA A 110 13.86 0.88 5.41
CA ALA A 110 13.02 0.18 4.45
C ALA A 110 13.85 -0.49 3.34
N GLN A 111 14.83 0.22 2.77
CA GLN A 111 15.73 -0.30 1.74
C GLN A 111 16.57 -1.49 2.23
N ARG A 112 17.03 -1.47 3.48
CA ARG A 112 17.78 -2.59 4.10
C ARG A 112 16.94 -3.85 4.24
N PHE A 113 15.62 -3.71 4.40
CA PHE A 113 14.67 -4.82 4.45
C PHE A 113 14.12 -5.21 3.06
N GLY A 114 14.65 -4.65 1.97
CA GLY A 114 14.26 -4.99 0.61
C GLY A 114 13.10 -4.17 0.04
N LEU A 115 12.71 -3.06 0.67
CA LEU A 115 11.68 -2.16 0.17
C LEU A 115 12.33 -0.99 -0.56
N ARG A 116 12.73 -1.20 -1.81
CA ARG A 116 13.55 -0.22 -2.56
C ARG A 116 12.77 0.64 -3.54
N ARG A 117 11.70 0.08 -4.09
CA ARG A 117 10.79 0.78 -5.01
C ARG A 117 9.38 0.42 -4.61
N GLY A 118 8.47 1.36 -4.76
CA GLY A 118 7.08 1.11 -4.45
C GLY A 118 6.17 2.21 -4.95
N VAL A 119 4.89 1.92 -4.82
CA VAL A 119 3.83 2.82 -5.20
C VAL A 119 2.68 2.63 -4.23
N THR A 120 2.07 3.75 -3.85
CA THR A 120 0.91 3.76 -2.96
C THR A 120 -0.27 4.37 -3.69
N GLN A 121 -1.44 3.73 -3.55
CA GLN A 121 -2.70 4.27 -3.98
C GLN A 121 -3.57 4.60 -2.75
N CYS A 122 -4.18 5.78 -2.74
CA CYS A 122 -5.05 6.24 -1.68
C CYS A 122 -6.48 6.41 -2.19
N VAL A 123 -7.45 5.89 -1.44
CA VAL A 123 -8.88 6.04 -1.69
C VAL A 123 -9.59 6.43 -0.40
N MET A 124 -10.45 7.45 -0.47
CA MET A 124 -11.38 7.77 0.61
C MET A 124 -12.65 6.93 0.45
N LEU A 125 -12.96 6.14 1.48
CA LEU A 125 -14.16 5.32 1.53
C LEU A 125 -15.39 6.18 1.90
N PRO A 126 -16.62 5.73 1.59
CA PRO A 126 -17.85 6.46 1.92
C PRO A 126 -18.01 6.77 3.42
N ASN A 127 -17.44 5.93 4.30
CA ASN A 127 -17.42 6.13 5.74
C ASN A 127 -16.32 7.10 6.23
N ARG A 128 -15.68 7.84 5.31
CA ARG A 128 -14.54 8.75 5.55
C ARG A 128 -13.28 8.06 6.09
N ALA A 129 -13.21 6.73 6.05
CA ALA A 129 -11.94 6.04 6.25
C ALA A 129 -11.03 6.26 5.03
N LEU A 130 -9.73 6.30 5.27
CA LEU A 130 -8.72 6.38 4.22
C LEU A 130 -8.08 5.01 4.07
N GLY A 131 -8.19 4.44 2.86
CA GLY A 131 -7.51 3.21 2.48
C GLY A 131 -6.25 3.53 1.67
N PHE A 132 -5.12 3.00 2.12
CA PHE A 132 -3.83 3.09 1.45
C PHE A 132 -3.41 1.68 1.05
N LEU A 133 -3.23 1.45 -0.24
CA LEU A 133 -2.66 0.22 -0.78
C LEU A 133 -1.27 0.53 -1.32
N SER A 134 -0.25 0.06 -0.61
CA SER A 134 1.14 0.14 -1.03
C SER A 134 1.59 -1.19 -1.61
N VAL A 135 2.28 -1.17 -2.74
CA VAL A 135 3.02 -2.33 -3.27
C VAL A 135 4.48 -1.94 -3.44
N SER A 136 5.38 -2.87 -3.19
CA SER A 136 6.82 -2.61 -3.29
C SER A 136 7.61 -3.84 -3.70
N ARG A 137 8.83 -3.58 -4.18
CA ARG A 137 9.76 -4.59 -4.68
C ARG A 137 11.18 -4.32 -4.24
N ALA A 138 11.94 -5.40 -4.11
CA ALA A 138 13.35 -5.41 -3.77
C ALA A 138 14.26 -5.17 -4.98
N SER A 139 13.78 -5.51 -6.17
CA SER A 139 14.53 -5.31 -7.40
C SER A 139 14.61 -3.82 -7.76
N SER A 140 15.83 -3.33 -7.94
CA SER A 140 16.13 -2.00 -8.47
C SER A 140 16.06 -1.94 -10.01
N CYS A 141 15.49 -2.97 -10.66
CA CYS A 141 15.50 -3.04 -12.12
C CYS A 141 14.54 -1.98 -12.68
N ASN A 142 15.11 -1.00 -13.38
CA ASN A 142 14.35 0.08 -14.02
C ASN A 142 13.31 -0.52 -14.97
N LEU A 143 12.07 -0.04 -14.86
CA LEU A 143 11.16 -0.03 -16.00
C LEU A 143 11.63 1.08 -16.96
#